data_AF-A1BYS9-F1
#
_entry.id   AF-A1BYS9-F1
#
_cell.length_a   1.000
_cell.length_b   1.000
_cell.length_c   1.000
_cell.angle_alpha   90.00
_cell.angle_beta   90.00
_cell.angle_gamma   90.00
#
_symmetry.space_group_name_H-M   'P 1'
#
loop_
_entity.id
_entity.type
_entity.pdbx_description
1 polymer ?
#
loop_
_entity_poly.entity_id
_entity_poly.type
_entity_poly.pdbx_seq_one_letter_code
_entity_poly.pdbx_strand_id
1 'polypeptide(L)'
;MSVYVKKNLVNLRVDYAFKRLFGVEGNEDILIGFLNAVLQSSIDEEITSLHLDDPHLPREQKDDKLSILDLRATLNSGIKINIEIQVRDKKDMIERSLFYWSGMYYSQMTQGMKYTELRPTICINIVDFILFPEEQEFHSINTVMNKKSKRIITENMQLHFLEIPKVIQEWQGKRMDPWEDSLARWLLLFPAHEDERLTTILEAIAMEKDPVLKKAIEDWERLSSDKDFLRLYEAREKAIKDRISEIETAEERAAKKAAEIATEETKIATKIEMIENMFKIGLPIEKIAKVAELSVEEVNEIIRNKR
;
A
#
# COMPACT_ATOMS: atom_id res chain seq x y z
N MET A 1 9.04 32.86 21.78
CA MET A 1 8.98 31.39 21.93
C MET A 1 7.52 31.01 21.94
N SER A 2 6.99 30.53 20.82
CA SER A 2 5.68 29.88 20.82
C SER A 2 5.86 28.53 21.50
N VAL A 3 5.17 28.32 22.62
CA VAL A 3 5.11 27.01 23.27
C VAL A 3 4.11 26.21 22.44
N TYR A 4 4.62 25.40 21.51
CA TYR A 4 3.79 24.51 20.72
C TYR A 4 3.22 23.42 21.64
N VAL A 5 1.90 23.28 21.65
CA VAL A 5 1.21 22.21 22.38
C VAL A 5 1.09 21.06 21.40
N LYS A 6 1.79 19.96 21.69
CA LYS A 6 1.69 18.73 20.89
C LYS A 6 0.23 18.29 20.84
N LYS A 7 -0.38 18.36 19.65
CA LYS A 7 -1.72 17.82 19.40
C LYS A 7 -1.62 16.30 19.29
N ASN A 8 -2.43 15.59 20.06
CA ASN A 8 -2.57 14.13 19.91
C ASN A 8 -3.60 13.87 18.81
N LEU A 9 -3.12 13.78 17.58
CA LEU A 9 -3.97 13.52 16.42
C LEU A 9 -3.96 12.01 16.10
N VAL A 10 -5.12 11.49 15.71
CA VAL A 10 -5.23 10.09 15.27
C VAL A 10 -4.55 9.86 13.92
N ASN A 11 -4.01 8.67 13.69
CA ASN A 11 -3.37 8.32 12.44
C ASN A 11 -4.43 8.14 11.33
N LEU A 12 -4.44 9.06 10.35
CA LEU A 12 -5.36 9.00 9.20
C LEU A 12 -5.09 7.84 8.23
N ARG A 13 -3.96 7.13 8.37
CA ARG A 13 -3.68 5.90 7.60
C ARG A 13 -4.49 4.70 8.09
N VAL A 14 -5.06 4.78 9.30
CA VAL A 14 -6.00 3.77 9.79
C VAL A 14 -7.33 3.94 9.08
N ASP A 15 -7.80 2.87 8.42
CA ASP A 15 -9.04 2.82 7.64
C ASP A 15 -10.24 3.45 8.35
N TYR A 16 -10.39 3.19 9.65
CA TYR A 16 -11.47 3.74 10.45
C TYR A 16 -11.42 5.28 10.58
N ALA A 17 -10.23 5.86 10.79
CA ALA A 17 -10.07 7.31 10.85
C ALA A 17 -10.25 7.95 9.47
N PHE A 18 -9.68 7.34 8.43
CA PHE A 18 -9.84 7.76 7.05
C PHE A 18 -11.32 7.87 6.65
N LYS A 19 -12.11 6.81 6.88
CA LYS A 19 -13.56 6.79 6.57
C LYS A 19 -14.32 7.86 7.33
N ARG A 20 -13.95 8.13 8.59
CA ARG A 20 -14.62 9.13 9.41
C ARG A 20 -14.35 10.56 8.96
N LEU A 21 -13.18 10.82 8.38
CA LEU A 21 -12.83 12.13 7.85
C LEU A 21 -13.41 12.36 6.44
N PHE A 22 -13.21 11.39 5.55
CA PHE A 22 -13.49 11.54 4.11
C PHE A 22 -14.82 10.91 3.64
N GLY A 23 -15.45 10.07 4.46
CA GLY A 23 -16.56 9.20 4.04
C GLY A 23 -17.86 9.37 4.80
N VAL A 24 -18.02 10.49 5.50
CA VAL A 24 -19.24 10.79 6.25
C VAL A 24 -20.07 11.79 5.47
N GLU A 25 -21.38 11.56 5.40
CA GLU A 25 -22.33 12.50 4.80
C GLU A 25 -22.20 13.89 5.45
N GLY A 26 -22.07 14.93 4.64
CA GLY A 26 -21.76 16.31 5.07
C GLY A 26 -20.27 16.69 5.01
N ASN A 27 -19.38 15.73 4.75
CA ASN A 27 -17.94 15.94 4.55
C ASN A 27 -17.50 15.71 3.09
N GLU A 28 -18.42 15.73 2.13
CA GLU A 28 -18.12 15.51 0.71
C GLU A 28 -17.13 16.54 0.17
N ASP A 29 -17.18 17.78 0.64
CA ASP A 29 -16.24 18.85 0.28
C ASP A 29 -14.78 18.52 0.64
N ILE A 30 -14.52 17.87 1.77
CA ILE A 30 -13.19 17.40 2.17
C ILE A 30 -12.70 16.35 1.16
N LEU A 31 -13.56 15.38 0.81
CA LEU A 31 -13.21 14.36 -0.17
C LEU A 31 -13.02 14.96 -1.58
N ILE A 32 -13.85 15.92 -1.97
CA ILE A 32 -13.71 16.66 -3.23
C ILE A 32 -12.36 17.39 -3.28
N GLY A 33 -11.98 18.09 -2.21
CA GLY A 33 -10.69 18.77 -2.11
C GLY A 33 -9.51 17.82 -2.30
N PHE A 34 -9.55 16.68 -1.61
CA PHE A 34 -8.55 15.62 -1.78
C PHE A 34 -8.51 15.06 -3.21
N LEU A 35 -9.66 14.72 -3.78
CA LEU A 35 -9.74 14.13 -5.12
C LEU A 35 -9.30 15.10 -6.22
N ASN A 36 -9.63 16.39 -6.11
CA ASN A 36 -9.14 17.42 -7.04
C ASN A 36 -7.62 17.53 -7.03
N ALA A 37 -6.98 17.36 -5.87
CA ALA A 37 -5.52 17.34 -5.78
C ALA A 37 -4.92 16.06 -6.38
N VAL A 38 -5.50 14.89 -6.07
CA VAL A 38 -5.00 13.58 -6.55
C VAL A 38 -5.23 13.34 -8.04
N LEU A 39 -6.33 13.85 -8.59
CA LEU A 39 -6.75 13.55 -9.96
C LEU A 39 -6.46 14.69 -10.95
N GLN A 40 -5.70 15.72 -10.54
CA GLN A 40 -5.41 16.89 -11.37
C GLN A 40 -4.83 16.55 -12.75
N SER A 41 -4.05 15.48 -12.85
CA SER A 41 -3.44 15.01 -14.11
C SER A 41 -4.24 13.92 -14.82
N SER A 42 -5.39 13.53 -14.27
CA SER A 42 -6.17 12.34 -14.67
C SER A 42 -7.56 12.66 -15.16
N ILE A 43 -8.14 13.77 -14.70
CA ILE A 43 -9.43 14.29 -15.17
C ILE A 43 -9.26 15.76 -15.57
N ASP A 44 -9.90 16.14 -16.68
CA ASP A 44 -9.81 17.50 -17.22
C ASP A 44 -10.77 18.48 -16.52
N GLU A 45 -11.73 17.96 -15.76
CA GLU A 45 -12.80 18.73 -15.12
C GLU A 45 -12.60 18.75 -13.59
N GLU A 46 -12.78 19.93 -13.00
CA GLU A 46 -12.83 20.07 -11.54
C GLU A 46 -14.04 19.35 -10.97
N ILE A 47 -13.82 18.60 -9.90
CA ILE A 47 -14.88 17.93 -9.16
C ILE A 47 -15.61 18.99 -8.34
N THR A 48 -16.87 19.24 -8.66
CA THR A 48 -17.71 20.20 -7.93
C THR A 48 -18.65 19.51 -6.95
N SER A 49 -18.98 18.24 -7.20
CA SER A 49 -19.81 17.43 -6.31
C SER A 49 -19.59 15.95 -6.55
N LEU A 50 -19.85 15.16 -5.51
CA LEU A 50 -19.86 13.71 -5.56
C LEU A 50 -20.99 13.16 -4.69
N HIS A 51 -21.34 11.90 -4.94
CA HIS A 51 -22.22 11.10 -4.11
C HIS A 51 -21.41 9.95 -3.51
N LEU A 52 -21.47 9.76 -2.19
CA LEU A 52 -20.88 8.60 -1.53
C LEU A 52 -21.78 7.38 -1.77
N ASP A 53 -21.25 6.36 -2.44
CA ASP A 53 -21.95 5.13 -2.75
C ASP A 53 -21.84 4.13 -1.58
N ASP A 54 -22.74 3.13 -1.54
CA ASP A 54 -22.60 2.00 -0.61
C ASP A 54 -21.27 1.25 -0.90
N PRO A 55 -20.39 1.05 0.10
CA PRO A 55 -19.10 0.40 -0.09
C PRO A 55 -19.21 -1.11 -0.41
N HIS A 56 -20.40 -1.71 -0.34
CA HIS A 56 -20.60 -3.10 -0.72
C HIS A 56 -20.73 -3.26 -2.23
N LEU A 57 -20.01 -4.23 -2.80
CA LEU A 57 -20.27 -4.69 -4.16
C LEU A 57 -21.66 -5.37 -4.23
N PRO A 58 -22.44 -5.17 -5.32
CA PRO A 58 -23.69 -5.90 -5.53
C PRO A 58 -23.46 -7.41 -5.40
N ARG A 59 -24.25 -8.05 -4.52
CA ARG A 59 -24.12 -9.47 -4.17
C ARG A 59 -24.57 -10.36 -5.33
N GLU A 60 -23.63 -10.91 -6.11
CA GLU A 60 -23.91 -12.06 -6.99
C GLU A 60 -23.26 -13.38 -6.53
N GLN A 61 -22.34 -13.39 -5.55
CA GLN A 61 -21.77 -14.62 -5.01
C GLN A 61 -21.94 -14.71 -3.49
N LYS A 62 -22.60 -15.79 -3.06
CA LYS A 62 -23.19 -15.97 -1.73
C LYS A 62 -22.23 -16.42 -0.63
N ASP A 63 -20.92 -16.52 -0.88
CA ASP A 63 -19.98 -17.11 0.09
C ASP A 63 -18.62 -16.41 0.18
N ASP A 64 -18.43 -15.24 -0.43
CA ASP A 64 -17.10 -14.64 -0.47
C ASP A 64 -16.80 -13.70 0.70
N LYS A 65 -15.56 -13.80 1.19
CA LYS A 65 -14.94 -12.92 2.19
C LYS A 65 -15.42 -11.49 1.94
N LEU A 66 -16.09 -10.90 2.93
CA LEU A 66 -16.57 -9.51 2.86
C LEU A 66 -15.41 -8.60 2.46
N SER A 67 -15.35 -8.27 1.17
CA SER A 67 -14.56 -7.18 0.67
C SER A 67 -15.38 -5.92 0.92
N ILE A 68 -14.99 -5.19 1.96
CA ILE A 68 -15.55 -3.89 2.28
C ILE A 68 -14.56 -2.90 1.71
N LEU A 69 -14.98 -2.16 0.67
CA LEU A 69 -14.20 -1.07 0.11
C LEU A 69 -14.06 0.04 1.15
N ASP A 70 -12.98 0.83 1.06
CA ASP A 70 -12.80 1.90 2.04
C ASP A 70 -13.73 3.08 1.78
N LEU A 71 -13.74 3.62 0.55
CA LEU A 71 -14.71 4.61 0.09
C LEU A 71 -15.05 4.41 -1.38
N ARG A 72 -16.32 4.59 -1.73
CA ARG A 72 -16.79 4.62 -3.11
C ARG A 72 -17.56 5.91 -3.35
N ALA A 73 -17.29 6.56 -4.48
CA ALA A 73 -17.96 7.79 -4.84
C ALA A 73 -18.28 7.84 -6.33
N THR A 74 -19.38 8.52 -6.65
CA THR A 74 -19.76 8.87 -8.02
C THR A 74 -19.67 10.38 -8.19
N LEU A 75 -18.84 10.83 -9.13
CA LEU A 75 -18.69 12.25 -9.45
C LEU A 75 -19.91 12.75 -10.25
N ASN A 76 -20.12 14.07 -10.29
CA ASN A 76 -21.16 14.70 -11.12
C ASN A 76 -21.03 14.39 -12.62
N SER A 77 -19.83 14.14 -13.11
CA SER A 77 -19.54 13.69 -14.49
C SER A 77 -19.95 12.23 -14.76
N GLY A 78 -20.31 11.48 -13.72
CA GLY A 78 -20.63 10.06 -13.75
C GLY A 78 -19.42 9.14 -13.56
N ILE A 79 -18.20 9.68 -13.46
CA ILE A 79 -16.98 8.91 -13.14
C ILE A 79 -17.16 8.23 -11.79
N LYS A 80 -16.77 6.96 -11.72
CA LYS A 80 -16.82 6.16 -10.49
C LYS A 80 -15.43 6.09 -9.87
N ILE A 81 -15.33 6.41 -8.59
CA ILE A 81 -14.10 6.40 -7.81
C ILE A 81 -14.19 5.33 -6.73
N ASN A 82 -13.14 4.55 -6.59
CA ASN A 82 -12.90 3.72 -5.42
C ASN A 82 -11.61 4.17 -4.73
N ILE A 83 -11.62 4.25 -3.41
CA ILE A 83 -10.45 4.61 -2.62
C ILE A 83 -10.23 3.52 -1.59
N GLU A 84 -9.01 2.99 -1.57
CA GLU A 84 -8.54 1.99 -0.60
C GLU A 84 -7.38 2.59 0.18
N ILE A 85 -7.31 2.31 1.48
CA ILE A 85 -6.17 2.64 2.31
C ILE A 85 -5.63 1.42 3.04
N GLN A 86 -4.33 1.15 2.91
CA GLN A 86 -3.72 0.00 3.57
C GLN A 86 -2.40 0.36 4.24
N VAL A 87 -2.38 0.16 5.56
CA VAL A 87 -1.16 0.31 6.37
C VAL A 87 -0.17 -0.84 6.14
N ARG A 88 -0.70 -2.06 5.91
CA ARG A 88 0.13 -3.26 5.81
C ARG A 88 0.12 -3.81 4.40
N ASP A 89 1.31 -4.18 3.93
CA ASP A 89 1.47 -4.97 2.72
C ASP A 89 0.99 -6.42 2.95
N LYS A 90 -0.12 -6.77 2.31
CA LYS A 90 -0.68 -8.14 2.29
C LYS A 90 -0.14 -8.98 1.14
N LYS A 91 0.70 -8.41 0.27
CA LYS A 91 1.24 -9.01 -0.94
C LYS A 91 0.17 -9.39 -1.98
N ASP A 92 -1.02 -8.81 -1.87
CA ASP A 92 -2.16 -8.99 -2.79
C ASP A 92 -2.77 -7.65 -3.24
N MET A 93 -2.07 -6.53 -3.03
CA MET A 93 -2.58 -5.18 -3.28
C MET A 93 -2.95 -4.96 -4.74
N ILE A 94 -2.11 -5.41 -5.67
CA ILE A 94 -2.32 -5.25 -7.12
C ILE A 94 -3.53 -6.09 -7.55
N GLU A 95 -3.60 -7.35 -7.13
CA GLU A 95 -4.69 -8.27 -7.45
C GLU A 95 -6.04 -7.77 -6.90
N ARG A 96 -6.05 -7.26 -5.66
CA ARG A 96 -7.25 -6.63 -5.06
C ARG A 96 -7.68 -5.39 -5.82
N SER A 97 -6.74 -4.52 -6.16
CA SER A 97 -7.00 -3.30 -6.93
C SER A 97 -7.63 -3.62 -8.28
N LEU A 98 -7.09 -4.63 -8.99
CA LEU A 98 -7.63 -5.12 -10.26
C LEU A 98 -9.03 -5.73 -10.10
N PHE A 99 -9.27 -6.50 -9.04
CA PHE A 99 -10.57 -7.07 -8.74
C PHE A 99 -11.63 -5.97 -8.52
N TYR A 100 -11.32 -4.94 -7.72
CA TYR A 100 -12.24 -3.82 -7.49
C TYR A 100 -12.45 -2.97 -8.73
N TRP A 101 -11.39 -2.69 -9.47
CA TRP A 101 -11.46 -1.91 -10.70
C TRP A 101 -12.34 -2.55 -11.77
N SER A 102 -12.15 -3.86 -11.98
CA SER A 102 -12.97 -4.63 -12.91
C SER A 102 -14.42 -4.79 -12.43
N GLY A 103 -14.62 -5.10 -11.14
CA GLY A 103 -15.94 -5.21 -10.54
C GLY A 103 -16.73 -3.91 -10.59
N MET A 104 -16.09 -2.77 -10.33
CA MET A 104 -16.72 -1.46 -10.42
C MET A 104 -17.14 -1.16 -11.85
N TYR A 105 -16.29 -1.44 -12.85
CA TYR A 105 -16.60 -1.21 -14.26
C TYR A 105 -17.76 -2.09 -14.73
N TYR A 106 -17.73 -3.39 -14.38
CA TYR A 106 -18.78 -4.35 -14.67
C TYR A 106 -20.12 -3.98 -14.03
N SER A 107 -20.12 -3.59 -12.75
CA SER A 107 -21.35 -3.33 -11.96
C SER A 107 -22.19 -2.15 -12.46
N GLN A 108 -21.66 -1.33 -13.39
CA GLN A 108 -22.42 -0.26 -14.01
C GLN A 108 -23.51 -0.77 -14.96
N MET A 109 -23.31 -1.97 -15.53
CA MET A 109 -24.20 -2.50 -16.56
C MET A 109 -25.56 -2.87 -15.99
N THR A 110 -26.61 -2.42 -16.68
CA THR A 110 -28.00 -2.79 -16.42
C THR A 110 -28.65 -3.33 -17.69
N GLN A 111 -29.76 -4.07 -17.54
CA GLN A 111 -30.43 -4.70 -18.69
C GLN A 111 -30.87 -3.62 -19.71
N GLY A 112 -30.38 -3.74 -20.95
CA GLY A 112 -30.71 -2.83 -22.04
C GLY A 112 -29.74 -1.64 -22.21
N MET A 113 -28.77 -1.46 -21.31
CA MET A 113 -27.73 -0.43 -21.42
C MET A 113 -26.72 -0.77 -22.52
N LYS A 114 -26.27 0.22 -23.30
CA LYS A 114 -25.20 0.03 -24.29
C LYS A 114 -23.83 0.16 -23.63
N TYR A 115 -22.84 -0.58 -24.12
CA TYR A 115 -21.45 -0.46 -23.65
C TYR A 115 -20.85 0.94 -23.81
N THR A 116 -21.33 1.73 -24.79
CA THR A 116 -20.90 3.12 -24.99
C THR A 116 -21.33 4.07 -23.88
N GLU A 117 -22.24 3.63 -22.99
CA GLU A 117 -22.74 4.41 -21.86
C GLU A 117 -21.94 4.18 -20.57
N LEU A 118 -20.98 3.24 -20.58
CA LEU A 118 -20.09 2.97 -19.44
C LEU A 118 -19.25 4.21 -19.11
N ARG A 119 -19.21 4.57 -17.83
CA ARG A 119 -18.42 5.70 -17.34
C ARG A 119 -17.03 5.26 -16.88
N PRO A 120 -16.05 6.17 -16.90
CA PRO A 120 -14.72 5.88 -16.38
C PRO A 120 -14.73 5.41 -14.92
N THR A 121 -13.81 4.53 -14.58
CA THR A 121 -13.56 4.03 -13.22
C THR A 121 -12.10 4.27 -12.81
N ILE A 122 -11.91 4.91 -11.66
CA ILE A 122 -10.59 5.19 -11.09
C ILE A 122 -10.51 4.54 -9.72
N CYS A 123 -9.50 3.69 -9.50
CA CYS A 123 -9.18 3.19 -8.16
C CYS A 123 -7.94 3.92 -7.64
N ILE A 124 -8.05 4.50 -6.45
CA ILE A 124 -6.98 5.18 -5.74
C ILE A 124 -6.59 4.31 -4.55
N ASN A 125 -5.34 3.84 -4.54
CA ASN A 125 -4.81 3.01 -3.47
C ASN A 125 -3.77 3.82 -2.70
N ILE A 126 -4.10 4.17 -1.47
CA ILE A 126 -3.22 4.86 -0.53
C ILE A 126 -2.52 3.80 0.32
N VAL A 127 -1.20 3.71 0.25
CA VAL A 127 -0.44 2.62 0.88
C VAL A 127 0.66 3.15 1.78
N ASP A 128 0.80 2.55 2.97
CA ASP A 128 1.84 2.90 3.95
C ASP A 128 3.08 1.99 3.85
N PHE A 129 3.38 1.52 2.63
CA PHE A 129 4.51 0.65 2.33
C PHE A 129 5.00 0.93 0.91
N ILE A 130 6.24 0.51 0.61
CA ILE A 130 6.81 0.62 -0.73
C ILE A 130 6.30 -0.57 -1.56
N LEU A 131 5.42 -0.29 -2.52
CA LEU A 131 4.89 -1.25 -3.48
C LEU A 131 5.79 -1.39 -4.71
N PHE A 132 6.34 -0.28 -5.21
CA PHE A 132 7.20 -0.23 -6.40
C PHE A 132 8.60 0.27 -6.03
N PRO A 133 9.49 -0.59 -5.49
CA PRO A 133 10.83 -0.19 -5.06
C PRO A 133 11.75 0.28 -6.20
N GLU A 134 11.43 -0.07 -7.44
CA GLU A 134 12.13 0.35 -8.65
C GLU A 134 11.75 1.75 -9.14
N GLU A 135 10.60 2.28 -8.70
CA GLU A 135 10.10 3.62 -9.07
C GLU A 135 10.42 4.63 -7.97
N GLN A 136 10.78 5.87 -8.34
CA GLN A 136 11.09 6.92 -7.37
C GLN A 136 9.85 7.74 -7.00
N GLU A 137 8.89 7.82 -7.92
CA GLU A 137 7.67 8.57 -7.80
C GLU A 137 6.78 7.98 -6.70
N PHE A 138 6.12 8.85 -5.92
CA PHE A 138 5.16 8.45 -4.89
C PHE A 138 3.73 8.28 -5.41
N HIS A 139 3.45 8.76 -6.63
CA HIS A 139 2.15 8.69 -7.27
C HIS A 139 2.28 8.03 -8.64
N SER A 140 1.94 6.76 -8.73
CA SER A 140 1.94 6.00 -9.99
C SER A 140 0.52 5.95 -10.55
N ILE A 141 0.34 6.34 -11.82
CA ILE A 141 -0.92 6.27 -12.57
C ILE A 141 -0.79 5.18 -13.63
N ASN A 142 -1.57 4.12 -13.49
CA ASN A 142 -1.47 2.92 -14.31
C ASN A 142 -2.72 2.74 -15.17
N THR A 143 -2.51 2.53 -16.48
CA THR A 143 -3.58 2.47 -17.49
C THR A 143 -3.39 1.28 -18.43
N VAL A 144 -4.45 0.93 -19.16
CA VAL A 144 -4.40 -0.16 -20.14
C VAL A 144 -3.72 0.32 -21.43
N MET A 145 -2.52 -0.18 -21.69
CA MET A 145 -1.70 0.22 -22.83
C MET A 145 -1.22 -0.94 -23.70
N ASN A 146 -0.88 -0.63 -24.95
CA ASN A 146 -0.13 -1.54 -25.80
C ASN A 146 1.30 -1.72 -25.27
N LYS A 147 1.70 -2.96 -24.95
CA LYS A 147 3.03 -3.26 -24.38
C LYS A 147 4.21 -2.78 -25.22
N LYS A 148 4.12 -2.86 -26.56
CA LYS A 148 5.22 -2.52 -27.47
C LYS A 148 5.25 -1.03 -27.81
N SER A 149 4.13 -0.48 -28.25
CA SER A 149 4.07 0.91 -28.71
C SER A 149 3.84 1.91 -27.58
N LYS A 150 3.52 1.44 -26.37
CA LYS A 150 3.14 2.26 -25.21
C LYS A 150 1.93 3.17 -25.49
N ARG A 151 1.13 2.85 -26.50
CA ARG A 151 -0.11 3.58 -26.80
C ARG A 151 -1.17 3.20 -25.78
N ILE A 152 -1.70 4.19 -25.08
CA ILE A 152 -2.84 4.01 -24.18
C ILE A 152 -4.08 3.69 -25.02
N ILE A 153 -4.80 2.62 -24.65
CA ILE A 153 -6.01 2.20 -25.37
C ILE A 153 -7.19 3.05 -24.92
N THR A 154 -7.27 3.34 -23.62
CA THR A 154 -8.31 4.15 -23.00
C THR A 154 -7.83 4.67 -21.64
N GLU A 155 -8.31 5.86 -21.28
CA GLU A 155 -8.18 6.44 -19.93
C GLU A 155 -9.40 6.14 -19.05
N ASN A 156 -10.40 5.39 -19.56
CA ASN A 156 -11.62 5.09 -18.83
C ASN A 156 -11.40 4.18 -17.62
N MET A 157 -10.21 3.61 -17.49
CA MET A 157 -9.84 2.73 -16.41
C MET A 157 -8.46 3.18 -15.96
N GLN A 158 -8.35 3.67 -14.72
CA GLN A 158 -7.07 4.04 -14.10
C GLN A 158 -6.88 3.40 -12.70
N LEU A 159 -5.65 2.97 -12.41
CA LEU A 159 -5.20 2.54 -11.09
C LEU A 159 -4.12 3.49 -10.56
N HIS A 160 -4.45 4.19 -9.49
CA HIS A 160 -3.53 5.10 -8.81
C HIS A 160 -2.96 4.39 -7.59
N PHE A 161 -1.65 4.52 -7.39
CA PHE A 161 -0.96 4.13 -6.16
C PHE A 161 -0.29 5.35 -5.57
N LEU A 162 -0.62 5.67 -4.32
CA LEU A 162 -0.07 6.76 -3.52
C LEU A 162 0.73 6.14 -2.37
N GLU A 163 2.05 6.09 -2.52
CA GLU A 163 2.97 5.46 -1.57
C GLU A 163 3.41 6.49 -0.51
N ILE A 164 2.73 6.49 0.64
CA ILE A 164 2.97 7.44 1.74
C ILE A 164 4.44 7.45 2.23
N PRO A 165 5.16 6.32 2.31
CA PRO A 165 6.57 6.36 2.70
C PRO A 165 7.44 7.17 1.73
N LYS A 166 7.13 7.15 0.42
CA LYS A 166 7.83 7.99 -0.57
C LYS A 166 7.47 9.46 -0.41
N VAL A 167 6.20 9.79 -0.12
CA VAL A 167 5.77 11.16 0.22
C VAL A 167 6.58 11.71 1.40
N ILE A 168 6.74 10.93 2.47
CA ILE A 168 7.53 11.32 3.65
C ILE A 168 8.99 11.56 3.27
N GLN A 169 9.58 10.71 2.43
CA GLN A 169 10.96 10.86 1.96
C GLN A 169 11.14 12.14 1.14
N GLU A 170 10.21 12.47 0.23
CA GLU A 170 10.25 13.71 -0.55
C GLU A 170 10.10 14.96 0.34
N TRP A 171 9.23 14.91 1.34
CA TRP A 171 9.07 15.98 2.32
C TRP A 171 10.33 16.19 3.16
N GLN A 172 10.88 15.13 3.75
CA GLN A 172 12.11 15.20 4.56
C GLN A 172 13.31 15.63 3.71
N GLY A 173 13.35 15.22 2.44
CA GLY A 173 14.32 15.63 1.44
C GLY A 173 14.15 17.06 0.91
N LYS A 174 13.11 17.79 1.33
CA LYS A 174 12.75 19.14 0.86
C LYS A 174 12.54 19.22 -0.66
N ARG A 175 12.06 18.13 -1.27
CA ARG A 175 11.73 18.04 -2.70
C ARG A 175 10.23 18.24 -2.96
N MET A 176 9.46 18.42 -1.90
CA MET A 176 8.02 18.63 -1.90
C MET A 176 7.69 19.87 -1.06
N ASP A 177 6.83 20.75 -1.57
CA ASP A 177 6.39 21.97 -0.88
C ASP A 177 4.85 22.08 -0.81
N PRO A 178 4.23 21.84 0.37
CA PRO A 178 2.78 21.90 0.53
C PRO A 178 2.18 23.32 0.38
N TRP A 179 3.01 24.38 0.38
CA TRP A 179 2.54 25.75 0.15
C TRP A 179 2.12 26.00 -1.30
N GLU A 180 2.83 25.38 -2.24
CA GLU A 180 2.69 25.62 -3.68
C GLU A 180 2.07 24.41 -4.41
N ASP A 181 2.16 23.21 -3.83
CA ASP A 181 1.60 21.99 -4.39
C ASP A 181 0.40 21.48 -3.54
N SER A 182 -0.78 21.42 -4.15
CA SER A 182 -2.00 20.92 -3.51
C SER A 182 -1.93 19.41 -3.24
N LEU A 183 -1.34 18.63 -4.15
CA LEU A 183 -1.18 17.18 -3.96
C LEU A 183 -0.28 16.93 -2.74
N ALA A 184 0.86 17.61 -2.68
CA ALA A 184 1.76 17.58 -1.52
C ALA A 184 1.02 17.89 -0.21
N ARG A 185 0.26 18.98 -0.18
CA ARG A 185 -0.52 19.43 0.98
C ARG A 185 -1.48 18.35 1.49
N TRP A 186 -2.24 17.73 0.59
CA TRP A 186 -3.22 16.70 0.95
C TRP A 186 -2.56 15.38 1.35
N LEU A 187 -1.52 14.93 0.64
CA LEU A 187 -0.82 13.69 0.99
C LEU A 187 -0.04 13.80 2.31
N LEU A 188 0.41 15.01 2.67
CA LEU A 188 1.12 15.23 3.93
C LEU A 188 0.22 15.25 5.18
N LEU A 189 -1.12 15.27 5.03
CA LEU A 189 -2.03 15.05 6.17
C LEU A 189 -1.84 13.68 6.81
N PHE A 190 -1.60 12.64 6.01
CA PHE A 190 -1.47 11.26 6.48
C PHE A 190 -0.31 11.09 7.48
N PRO A 191 0.91 11.60 7.22
CA PRO A 191 2.00 11.58 8.19
C PRO A 191 2.00 12.70 9.23
N ALA A 192 1.14 13.73 9.13
CA ALA A 192 1.24 14.91 10.00
C ALA A 192 1.16 14.59 11.50
N HIS A 193 0.43 13.54 11.92
CA HIS A 193 0.37 13.13 13.33
C HIS A 193 1.71 12.71 13.94
N GLU A 194 2.71 12.36 13.10
CA GLU A 194 4.05 11.96 13.51
C GLU A 194 5.00 13.15 13.65
N ASP A 195 4.67 14.30 13.04
CA ASP A 195 5.53 15.49 12.95
C ASP A 195 4.74 16.78 13.26
N GLU A 196 5.00 17.34 14.45
CA GLU A 196 4.39 18.58 14.93
C GLU A 196 4.74 19.79 14.05
N ARG A 197 5.95 19.81 13.45
CA ARG A 197 6.33 20.86 12.50
C ARG A 197 5.47 20.78 11.24
N LEU A 198 5.26 19.57 10.72
CA LEU A 198 4.40 19.38 9.54
C LEU A 198 2.96 19.79 9.83
N THR A 199 2.41 19.38 10.99
CA THR A 199 1.08 19.79 11.44
C THR A 199 0.94 21.32 11.48
N THR A 200 1.91 22.02 12.07
CA THR A 200 1.92 23.50 12.14
C THR A 200 1.95 24.15 10.76
N ILE A 201 2.71 23.57 9.82
CA ILE A 201 2.80 24.08 8.44
C ILE A 201 1.46 23.92 7.72
N LEU A 202 0.81 22.75 7.84
CA LEU A 202 -0.49 22.51 7.23
C LEU A 202 -1.58 23.40 7.84
N GLU A 203 -1.55 23.65 9.15
CA GLU A 203 -2.45 24.61 9.81
C GLU A 203 -2.29 26.04 9.28
N ALA A 204 -1.04 26.50 9.10
CA ALA A 204 -0.78 27.82 8.54
C ALA A 204 -1.32 27.94 7.10
N ILE A 205 -1.07 26.93 6.27
CA ILE A 205 -1.58 26.87 4.89
C ILE A 205 -3.12 26.86 4.88
N ALA A 206 -3.74 26.07 5.76
CA ALA A 206 -5.18 25.98 5.90
C ALA A 206 -5.81 27.34 6.27
N MET A 207 -5.17 28.09 7.18
CA MET A 207 -5.66 29.41 7.57
C MET A 207 -5.51 30.46 6.45
N GLU A 208 -4.46 30.38 5.64
CA GLU A 208 -4.13 31.43 4.67
C GLU A 208 -4.67 31.16 3.26
N LYS A 209 -4.62 29.91 2.79
CA LYS A 209 -4.82 29.57 1.37
C LYS A 209 -5.96 28.57 1.11
N ASP A 210 -6.29 27.70 2.07
CA ASP A 210 -7.11 26.52 1.79
C ASP A 210 -8.22 26.28 2.84
N PRO A 211 -9.41 26.89 2.62
CA PRO A 211 -10.55 26.73 3.52
C PRO A 211 -11.05 25.28 3.66
N VAL A 212 -10.87 24.45 2.63
CA VAL A 212 -11.31 23.05 2.66
C VAL A 212 -10.34 22.22 3.50
N LEU A 213 -9.03 22.43 3.33
CA LEU A 213 -8.02 21.85 4.22
C LEU A 213 -8.28 22.26 5.68
N LYS A 214 -8.63 23.53 5.92
CA LYS A 214 -8.98 24.01 7.27
C LYS A 214 -10.11 23.20 7.89
N LYS A 215 -11.21 23.01 7.14
CA LYS A 215 -12.32 22.16 7.59
C LYS A 215 -11.83 20.74 7.90
N ALA A 216 -10.98 20.16 7.05
CA ALA A 216 -10.43 18.82 7.26
C ALA A 216 -9.60 18.72 8.54
N ILE A 217 -8.75 19.71 8.83
CA ILE A 217 -7.93 19.76 10.06
C ILE A 217 -8.82 19.92 11.30
N GLU A 218 -9.81 20.83 11.26
CA GLU A 218 -10.74 21.04 12.37
C GLU A 218 -11.56 19.77 12.68
N ASP A 219 -11.99 19.06 11.64
CA ASP A 219 -12.69 17.77 11.78
C ASP A 219 -11.77 16.68 12.31
N TRP A 220 -10.53 16.64 11.86
CA TRP A 220 -9.53 15.70 12.36
C TRP A 220 -9.22 15.93 13.85
N GLU A 221 -9.10 17.18 14.29
CA GLU A 221 -8.93 17.54 15.70
C GLU A 221 -10.14 17.15 16.55
N ARG A 222 -11.35 17.38 16.04
CA ARG A 222 -12.61 16.99 16.68
C ARG A 222 -12.69 15.48 16.85
N LEU A 223 -12.40 14.71 15.78
CA LEU A 223 -12.33 13.25 15.84
C LEU A 223 -11.29 12.79 16.87
N SER A 224 -10.11 13.43 16.88
CA SER A 224 -9.03 13.09 17.82
C SER A 224 -9.35 13.44 19.28
N SER A 225 -10.44 14.18 19.54
CA SER A 225 -10.91 14.54 20.89
C SER A 225 -12.16 13.78 21.32
N ASP A 226 -12.79 13.02 20.41
CA ASP A 226 -14.00 12.23 20.68
C ASP A 226 -13.63 10.90 21.35
N LYS A 227 -14.02 10.74 22.62
CA LYS A 227 -13.69 9.55 23.43
C LYS A 227 -14.33 8.26 22.91
N ASP A 228 -15.54 8.32 22.35
CA ASP A 228 -16.22 7.14 21.85
C ASP A 228 -15.58 6.67 20.54
N PHE A 229 -15.22 7.63 19.68
CA PHE A 229 -14.44 7.35 18.48
C PHE A 229 -13.06 6.79 18.83
N LEU A 230 -12.32 7.43 19.74
CA LEU A 230 -10.97 7.01 20.14
C LEU A 230 -10.94 5.57 20.64
N ARG A 231 -11.94 5.15 21.43
CA ARG A 231 -12.01 3.75 21.91
C ARG A 231 -12.05 2.74 20.78
N LEU A 232 -12.84 3.01 19.74
CA LEU A 232 -12.95 2.12 18.57
C LEU A 232 -11.71 2.21 17.68
N TYR A 233 -11.18 3.42 17.51
CA TYR A 233 -9.95 3.67 16.78
C TYR A 233 -8.75 2.94 17.41
N GLU A 234 -8.54 3.07 18.72
CA GLU A 234 -7.43 2.42 19.44
C GLU A 234 -7.51 0.89 19.35
N ALA A 235 -8.71 0.32 19.43
CA ALA A 235 -8.91 -1.12 19.23
C ALA A 235 -8.53 -1.55 17.80
N ARG A 236 -8.89 -0.75 16.79
CA ARG A 236 -8.56 -1.00 15.38
C ARG A 236 -7.06 -0.87 15.13
N GLU A 237 -6.45 0.20 15.61
CA GLU A 237 -5.02 0.47 15.50
C GLU A 237 -4.20 -0.62 16.19
N LYS A 238 -4.60 -1.03 17.40
CA LYS A 238 -3.96 -2.14 18.11
C LYS A 238 -4.02 -3.43 17.30
N ALA A 239 -5.18 -3.79 16.75
CA ALA A 239 -5.32 -4.99 15.94
C ALA A 239 -4.40 -4.97 14.69
N ILE A 240 -4.21 -3.79 14.07
CA ILE A 240 -3.26 -3.61 12.97
C ILE A 240 -1.83 -3.85 13.46
N LYS A 241 -1.42 -3.19 14.55
CA LYS A 241 -0.06 -3.31 15.13
C LYS A 241 0.26 -4.75 15.56
N ASP A 242 -0.65 -5.40 16.28
CA ASP A 242 -0.50 -6.80 16.71
C ASP A 242 -0.30 -7.70 15.49
N ARG A 243 -1.09 -7.49 14.42
CA ARG A 243 -0.97 -8.28 13.19
C ARG A 243 0.33 -8.05 12.42
N ILE A 244 0.82 -6.80 12.38
CA ILE A 244 2.12 -6.47 11.77
C ILE A 244 3.23 -7.17 12.56
N SER A 245 3.24 -7.02 13.88
CA SER A 245 4.24 -7.64 14.77
C SER A 245 4.28 -9.16 14.67
N GLU A 246 3.12 -9.82 14.59
CA GLU A 246 3.02 -11.27 14.36
C GLU A 246 3.68 -11.71 13.06
N ILE A 247 3.49 -10.94 11.98
CA ILE A 247 4.03 -11.26 10.66
C ILE A 247 5.52 -11.01 10.62
N GLU A 248 5.99 -9.86 11.13
CA GLU A 248 7.43 -9.57 11.23
C GLU A 248 8.16 -10.66 12.02
N THR A 249 7.59 -11.06 13.16
CA THR A 249 8.14 -12.18 13.96
C THR A 249 8.17 -13.50 13.18
N ALA A 250 7.16 -13.77 12.36
CA ALA A 250 7.10 -14.97 11.54
C ALA A 250 8.13 -14.94 10.40
N GLU A 251 8.29 -13.80 9.74
CA GLU A 251 9.27 -13.56 8.68
C GLU A 251 10.71 -13.65 9.20
N GLU A 252 11.01 -13.04 10.35
CA GLU A 252 12.31 -13.15 11.02
C GLU A 252 12.65 -14.61 11.35
N ARG A 253 11.69 -15.37 11.89
CA ARG A 253 11.87 -16.80 12.18
C ARG A 253 12.09 -17.61 10.91
N ALA A 254 11.36 -17.31 9.84
CA ALA A 254 11.53 -17.97 8.55
C ALA A 254 12.91 -17.68 7.94
N ALA A 255 13.34 -16.41 7.95
CA ALA A 255 14.66 -15.98 7.48
C ALA A 255 15.80 -16.65 8.28
N LYS A 256 15.66 -16.72 9.61
CA LYS A 256 16.64 -17.41 10.47
C LYS A 256 16.75 -18.89 10.12
N LYS A 257 15.63 -19.60 9.98
CA LYS A 257 15.64 -21.01 9.56
C LYS A 257 16.24 -21.20 8.17
N ALA A 258 15.93 -20.32 7.22
CA ALA A 258 16.49 -20.37 5.88
C ALA A 258 18.03 -20.17 5.92
N ALA A 259 18.52 -19.26 6.74
CA ALA A 259 19.96 -19.04 6.92
C ALA A 259 20.65 -20.24 7.59
N GLU A 260 20.02 -20.88 8.58
CA GLU A 260 20.52 -22.10 9.22
C GLU A 260 20.60 -23.26 8.21
N ILE A 261 19.55 -23.49 7.41
CA ILE A 261 19.54 -24.51 6.35
C ILE A 261 20.61 -24.22 5.31
N ALA A 262 20.71 -22.99 4.80
CA ALA A 262 21.71 -22.61 3.80
C ALA A 262 23.15 -22.80 4.32
N THR A 263 23.38 -22.53 5.61
CA THR A 263 24.69 -22.76 6.26
C THR A 263 25.02 -24.25 6.31
N GLU A 264 24.05 -25.10 6.65
CA GLU A 264 24.27 -26.54 6.72
C GLU A 264 24.45 -27.16 5.32
N GLU A 265 23.66 -26.75 4.34
CA GLU A 265 23.82 -27.14 2.93
C GLU A 265 25.19 -26.73 2.40
N THR A 266 25.67 -25.52 2.74
CA THR A 266 26.99 -25.05 2.33
C THR A 266 28.11 -25.91 2.93
N LYS A 267 28.02 -26.28 4.21
CA LYS A 267 28.99 -27.19 4.86
C LYS A 267 29.01 -28.58 4.23
N ILE A 268 27.83 -29.12 3.92
CA ILE A 268 27.71 -30.42 3.24
C ILE A 268 28.32 -30.33 1.84
N ALA A 269 27.99 -29.28 1.08
CA ALA A 269 28.56 -29.06 -0.25
C ALA A 269 30.09 -28.93 -0.23
N THR A 270 30.65 -28.19 0.72
CA THR A 270 32.12 -28.07 0.86
C THR A 270 32.77 -29.40 1.26
N LYS A 271 32.15 -30.18 2.14
CA LYS A 271 32.63 -31.54 2.48
C LYS A 271 32.62 -32.47 1.26
N ILE A 272 31.55 -32.45 0.48
CA ILE A 272 31.44 -33.24 -0.76
C ILE A 272 32.51 -32.80 -1.77
N GLU A 273 32.68 -31.50 -2.00
CA GLU A 273 33.70 -30.97 -2.91
C GLU A 273 35.12 -31.36 -2.47
N MET A 274 35.40 -31.32 -1.16
CA MET A 274 36.68 -31.77 -0.60
C MET A 274 36.94 -33.25 -0.89
N ILE A 275 35.94 -34.12 -0.64
CA ILE A 275 36.02 -35.57 -0.90
C ILE A 275 36.29 -35.83 -2.38
N GLU A 276 35.58 -35.14 -3.27
CA GLU A 276 35.77 -35.26 -4.71
C GLU A 276 37.17 -34.85 -5.16
N ASN A 277 37.67 -33.73 -4.64
CA ASN A 277 39.00 -33.23 -4.96
C ASN A 277 40.09 -34.20 -4.48
N MET A 278 39.96 -34.76 -3.27
CA MET A 278 40.87 -35.78 -2.76
C MET A 278 40.85 -37.07 -3.59
N PHE A 279 39.67 -37.48 -4.06
CA PHE A 279 39.54 -38.65 -4.94
C PHE A 279 40.18 -38.41 -6.30
N LYS A 280 39.97 -37.24 -6.91
CA LYS A 280 40.56 -36.87 -8.22
C LYS A 280 42.09 -36.86 -8.21
N ILE A 281 42.72 -36.49 -7.10
CA ILE A 281 44.19 -36.50 -6.96
C ILE A 281 44.75 -37.89 -6.57
N GLY A 282 43.90 -38.91 -6.49
CA GLY A 282 44.32 -40.31 -6.31
C GLY A 282 44.56 -40.73 -4.86
N LEU A 283 44.00 -40.05 -3.86
CA LEU A 283 44.08 -40.55 -2.48
C LEU A 283 43.28 -41.85 -2.32
N PRO A 284 43.80 -42.85 -1.58
CA PRO A 284 43.03 -44.03 -1.20
C PRO A 284 41.77 -43.66 -0.42
N ILE A 285 40.66 -44.35 -0.69
CA ILE A 285 39.34 -44.07 -0.11
C ILE A 285 39.38 -44.14 1.42
N GLU A 286 40.16 -45.05 1.99
CA GLU A 286 40.32 -45.21 3.45
C GLU A 286 40.96 -43.97 4.10
N LYS A 287 41.86 -43.28 3.37
CA LYS A 287 42.44 -42.02 3.84
C LYS A 287 41.46 -40.85 3.71
N ILE A 288 40.67 -40.82 2.64
CA ILE A 288 39.63 -39.79 2.43
C ILE A 288 38.56 -39.91 3.53
N ALA A 289 38.07 -41.12 3.79
CA ALA A 289 37.14 -41.43 4.87
C ALA A 289 37.66 -40.95 6.23
N LYS A 290 38.93 -41.21 6.53
CA LYS A 290 39.57 -40.75 7.77
C LYS A 290 39.67 -39.22 7.88
N VAL A 291 39.96 -38.51 6.78
CA VAL A 291 40.11 -37.04 6.77
C VAL A 291 38.75 -36.32 6.78
N ALA A 292 37.76 -36.88 6.10
CA ALA A 292 36.39 -36.34 6.05
C ALA A 292 35.55 -36.73 7.27
N GLU A 293 36.06 -37.61 8.14
CA GLU A 293 35.38 -38.18 9.30
C GLU A 293 34.08 -38.91 8.91
N LEU A 294 34.14 -39.70 7.83
CA LEU A 294 33.04 -40.50 7.30
C LEU A 294 33.45 -41.97 7.22
N SER A 295 32.46 -42.86 7.09
CA SER A 295 32.69 -44.26 6.74
C SER A 295 33.15 -44.41 5.28
N VAL A 296 33.80 -45.53 4.98
CA VAL A 296 34.22 -45.86 3.62
C VAL A 296 33.00 -46.03 2.70
N GLU A 297 31.89 -46.54 3.23
CA GLU A 297 30.61 -46.70 2.55
C GLU A 297 30.02 -45.34 2.14
N GLU A 298 29.97 -44.36 3.05
CA GLU A 298 29.46 -43.01 2.78
C GLU A 298 30.29 -42.27 1.71
N VAL A 299 31.62 -42.37 1.78
CA VAL A 299 32.51 -41.78 0.76
C VAL A 299 32.28 -42.44 -0.61
N ASN A 300 32.08 -43.76 -0.65
CA ASN A 300 31.77 -44.48 -1.88
C ASN A 300 30.41 -44.09 -2.48
N GLU A 301 29.39 -43.85 -1.66
CA GLU A 301 28.09 -43.35 -2.12
C GLU A 301 28.20 -41.95 -2.72
N ILE A 302 28.91 -41.02 -2.05
CA ILE A 302 29.14 -39.66 -2.54
C ILE A 302 29.82 -39.68 -3.91
N ILE A 303 30.84 -40.53 -4.09
CA ILE A 303 31.57 -40.67 -5.36
C ILE A 303 30.71 -41.36 -6.44
N ARG A 304 29.85 -42.32 -6.07
CA ARG A 304 28.98 -43.05 -7.02
C ARG A 304 27.83 -42.20 -7.56
N ASN A 305 27.22 -41.34 -6.74
CA ASN A 305 26.06 -40.53 -7.11
C ASN A 305 26.36 -39.44 -8.17
N LYS A 306 27.61 -39.30 -8.63
CA LYS A 306 28.04 -38.33 -9.64
C LYS A 306 28.56 -38.96 -10.94
N ARG A 307 28.57 -40.30 -11.05
CA ARG A 307 28.84 -41.06 -12.29
C ARG A 307 27.56 -41.24 -13.09
#